data_AF-A0A5C0VGX1-F1
#
_entry.id   AF-A0A5C0VGX1-F1
#
_cell.length_a   1.000
_cell.length_b   1.000
_cell.length_c   1.000
_cell.angle_alpha   90.00
_cell.angle_beta   90.00
_cell.angle_gamma   90.00
#
_symmetry.space_group_name_H-M   'P 1'
#
loop_
_entity.id
_entity.type
_entity.pdbx_description
1 polymer ?
#
loop_
_entity_poly.entity_id
_entity_poly.type
_entity_poly.pdbx_seq_one_letter_code
_entity_poly.pdbx_strand_id
1 'polypeptide(L)'
;MENNIISNWLKENGDPSIRKATEINLAIATKINNILQAKSLKAVDLAVKLNKNQSEVSKWLTGMHTFTTKTLAKISLALEEEIIFTEPKTKNIYFTVYKNENVNDGTEYETSEILASSIDLDRKIS
;
A
#
# COMPACT_ATOMS: atom_id res chain seq x y z
N MET A 1 19.38 9.48 18.32
CA MET A 1 17.91 9.36 18.23
C MET A 1 17.41 9.30 19.66
N GLU A 2 16.60 10.26 20.09
CA GLU A 2 16.15 10.39 21.48
C GLU A 2 15.41 9.13 21.94
N ASN A 3 16.03 8.38 22.85
CA ASN A 3 15.35 7.36 23.63
C ASN A 3 14.43 8.07 24.64
N ASN A 4 13.25 8.47 24.18
CA ASN A 4 12.23 9.05 25.05
C ASN A 4 11.73 7.94 26.00
N ILE A 5 11.66 8.22 27.30
CA ILE A 5 11.22 7.27 28.33
C ILE A 5 9.86 6.65 27.95
N ILE A 6 8.98 7.44 27.33
CA ILE A 6 7.67 7.00 26.86
C ILE A 6 7.80 5.98 25.73
N SER A 7 8.67 6.22 24.75
CA SER A 7 8.82 5.31 23.60
C SER A 7 9.51 3.99 24.00
N ASN A 8 10.41 4.01 24.98
CA ASN A 8 10.96 2.77 25.57
C ASN A 8 9.89 2.01 26.35
N TRP A 9 9.11 2.68 27.20
CA TRP A 9 8.04 2.05 27.96
C TRP A 9 6.97 1.41 27.05
N LEU A 10 6.58 2.10 25.97
CA LEU A 10 5.64 1.57 24.98
C LEU A 10 6.18 0.36 24.22
N LYS A 11 7.49 0.28 23.99
CA LYS A 11 8.09 -0.91 23.36
C LYS A 11 8.06 -2.12 24.27
N GLU A 12 8.24 -1.92 25.58
CA GLU A 12 8.29 -3.00 26.56
C GLU A 12 6.91 -3.44 27.07
N ASN A 13 5.95 -2.50 27.17
CA ASN A 13 4.65 -2.73 27.82
C ASN A 13 3.44 -2.44 26.92
N GLY A 14 3.64 -1.87 25.73
CA GLY A 14 2.54 -1.54 24.83
C GLY A 14 1.92 -2.78 24.20
N ASP A 15 0.60 -2.79 24.07
CA ASP A 15 -0.12 -3.86 23.37
C ASP A 15 0.26 -3.84 21.86
N PRO A 16 0.91 -4.90 21.35
CA PRO A 16 1.29 -4.99 19.93
C PRO A 16 0.09 -4.87 18.99
N SER A 17 -1.10 -5.26 19.46
CA SER A 17 -2.35 -5.25 18.69
C SER A 17 -2.78 -3.83 18.34
N ILE A 18 -2.53 -2.85 19.23
CA ILE A 18 -2.86 -1.45 18.98
C ILE A 18 -2.01 -0.91 17.83
N ARG A 19 -0.68 -1.12 17.90
CA ARG A 19 0.22 -0.72 16.81
C ARG A 19 -0.19 -1.38 15.50
N LYS A 20 -0.49 -2.68 15.55
CA LYS A 20 -0.89 -3.42 14.34
C LYS A 20 -2.21 -2.90 13.77
N ALA A 21 -3.18 -2.56 14.60
CA ALA A 21 -4.44 -1.98 14.16
C ALA A 21 -4.23 -0.62 13.49
N THR A 22 -3.36 0.24 14.03
CA THR A 22 -3.01 1.52 13.40
C THR A 22 -2.33 1.32 12.04
N GLU A 23 -1.39 0.39 11.92
CA GLU A 23 -0.77 0.04 10.63
C GLU A 23 -1.82 -0.41 9.60
N ILE A 24 -2.74 -1.29 9.99
CA ILE A 24 -3.81 -1.79 9.12
C ILE A 24 -4.74 -0.65 8.69
N ASN A 25 -5.18 0.18 9.64
CA ASN A 25 -6.07 1.31 9.36
C ASN A 25 -5.41 2.31 8.40
N LEU A 26 -4.13 2.61 8.60
CA LEU A 26 -3.38 3.49 7.70
C LEU A 26 -3.25 2.88 6.29
N ALA A 27 -2.94 1.60 6.18
CA ALA A 27 -2.85 0.93 4.89
C ALA A 27 -4.19 0.96 4.13
N ILE A 28 -5.30 0.72 4.83
CA ILE A 28 -6.66 0.81 4.26
C ILE A 28 -6.97 2.24 3.82
N ALA A 29 -6.70 3.24 4.67
CA ALA A 29 -6.94 4.65 4.34
C ALA A 29 -6.14 5.10 3.12
N THR A 30 -4.85 4.73 3.03
CA THR A 30 -4.01 4.99 1.86
C THR A 30 -4.58 4.32 0.61
N LYS A 31 -5.02 3.05 0.69
CA LYS A 31 -5.66 2.37 -0.44
C LYS A 31 -6.90 3.13 -0.93
N ILE A 32 -7.77 3.55 -0.01
CA ILE A 32 -8.98 4.32 -0.37
C ILE A 32 -8.58 5.66 -1.00
N ASN A 33 -7.61 6.38 -0.45
CA ASN A 33 -7.11 7.63 -1.04
C ASN A 33 -6.55 7.43 -2.46
N ASN A 34 -5.88 6.31 -2.74
CA ASN A 34 -5.38 6.00 -4.08
C ASN A 34 -6.52 5.74 -5.06
N ILE A 35 -7.55 5.00 -4.64
CA ILE A 35 -8.76 4.76 -5.46
C ILE A 35 -9.48 6.08 -5.76
N LEU A 36 -9.62 6.95 -4.75
CA LEU A 36 -10.22 8.28 -4.92
C LEU A 36 -9.44 9.12 -5.94
N GLN A 37 -8.11 9.18 -5.80
CA GLN A 37 -7.26 9.91 -6.75
C GLN A 37 -7.36 9.35 -8.18
N ALA A 38 -7.32 8.02 -8.34
CA ALA A 38 -7.46 7.37 -9.64
C ALA A 38 -8.80 7.70 -10.33
N LYS A 39 -9.86 7.89 -9.54
CA LYS A 39 -11.22 8.25 -10.01
C LYS A 39 -11.45 9.77 -10.05
N SER A 40 -10.43 10.61 -9.80
CA SER A 40 -10.55 12.06 -9.67
C SER A 40 -11.59 12.53 -8.62
N LEU A 41 -11.79 11.74 -7.57
CA LEU A 41 -12.70 12.01 -6.46
C LEU A 41 -11.95 12.58 -5.25
N LYS A 42 -12.65 13.39 -4.47
CA LYS A 42 -12.19 13.92 -3.19
C LYS A 42 -12.93 13.25 -2.03
N ALA A 43 -12.44 13.47 -0.80
CA ALA A 43 -13.09 12.98 0.42
C ALA A 43 -14.54 13.47 0.56
N VAL A 44 -14.84 14.69 0.10
CA VAL A 44 -16.20 15.24 0.10
C VAL A 44 -17.14 14.44 -0.80
N ASP A 45 -16.68 13.98 -1.97
CA ASP A 45 -17.49 13.21 -2.90
C ASP A 45 -17.79 11.83 -2.34
N LEU A 46 -16.83 11.21 -1.65
CA LEU A 46 -17.05 9.96 -0.93
C LEU A 46 -18.08 10.14 0.20
N ALA A 47 -18.01 11.26 0.93
CA ALA A 47 -18.98 11.57 1.99
C ALA A 47 -20.41 11.70 1.43
N VAL A 48 -20.57 12.37 0.28
CA VAL A 48 -21.85 12.48 -0.43
C VAL A 48 -22.35 11.09 -0.86
N LYS A 49 -21.50 10.27 -1.49
CA LYS A 49 -21.86 8.90 -1.92
C LYS A 49 -22.29 7.99 -0.77
N LEU A 50 -21.70 8.16 0.41
CA LEU A 50 -22.01 7.37 1.60
C LEU A 50 -23.16 7.94 2.44
N ASN A 51 -23.69 9.12 2.09
CA ASN A 51 -24.61 9.90 2.92
C ASN A 51 -24.07 10.09 4.34
N LYS A 52 -22.82 10.56 4.44
CA LYS A 52 -22.07 10.75 5.68
C LYS A 52 -21.49 12.15 5.79
N ASN A 53 -21.13 12.54 7.01
CA ASN A 53 -20.47 13.82 7.25
C ASN A 53 -19.03 13.78 6.69
N GLN A 54 -18.63 14.86 6.03
CA GLN A 54 -17.28 15.01 5.49
C GLN A 54 -16.20 14.83 6.57
N SER A 55 -16.45 15.32 7.79
CA SER A 55 -15.51 15.19 8.91
C SER A 55 -15.30 13.73 9.35
N GLU A 56 -16.33 12.89 9.26
CA GLU A 56 -16.24 11.46 9.57
C GLU A 56 -15.38 10.74 8.52
N VAL A 57 -15.61 11.06 7.23
CA VAL A 57 -14.81 10.50 6.13
C VAL A 57 -13.37 10.98 6.16
N SER A 58 -13.13 12.27 6.39
CA SER A 58 -11.76 12.81 6.52
C SER A 58 -11.00 12.14 7.65
N LYS A 59 -11.65 11.91 8.81
CA LYS A 59 -11.07 11.19 9.95
C LYS A 59 -10.66 9.77 9.57
N TRP A 60 -11.52 9.03 8.88
CA TRP A 60 -11.18 7.71 8.37
C TRP A 60 -9.97 7.74 7.43
N LEU A 61 -9.94 8.70 6.50
CA LEU A 61 -8.85 8.82 5.51
C LEU A 61 -7.51 9.27 6.09
N THR A 62 -7.45 9.69 7.36
CA THR A 62 -6.18 9.89 8.08
C THR A 62 -5.50 8.58 8.49
N GLY A 63 -6.23 7.46 8.52
CA GLY A 63 -5.73 6.18 9.02
C GLY A 63 -5.68 6.03 10.54
N MET A 64 -6.02 7.07 11.30
CA MET A 64 -6.03 7.03 12.77
C MET A 64 -7.33 6.49 13.37
N HIS A 65 -8.34 6.22 12.54
CA HIS A 65 -9.64 5.73 12.97
C HIS A 65 -9.90 4.33 12.42
N THR A 66 -10.53 3.50 13.26
CA THR A 66 -10.89 2.13 12.89
C THR A 66 -12.02 2.11 11.87
N PHE A 67 -11.87 1.24 10.87
CA PHE A 67 -12.93 0.90 9.95
C PHE A 67 -13.67 -0.36 10.41
N THR A 68 -15.00 -0.34 10.39
CA THR A 68 -15.78 -1.57 10.53
C THR A 68 -15.88 -2.28 9.18
N THR A 69 -16.01 -3.61 9.18
CA THR A 69 -16.23 -4.40 7.94
C THR A 69 -17.43 -3.88 7.15
N LYS A 70 -18.51 -3.48 7.85
CA LYS A 70 -19.70 -2.89 7.23
C LYS A 70 -19.39 -1.55 6.56
N THR A 71 -18.57 -0.71 7.18
CA THR A 71 -18.11 0.55 6.58
C THR A 71 -17.30 0.26 5.32
N LEU A 72 -16.36 -0.68 5.36
CA LEU A 72 -15.54 -1.02 4.20
C LEU A 72 -16.38 -1.57 3.04
N ALA A 73 -17.33 -2.46 3.31
CA ALA A 73 -18.25 -2.94 2.28
C ALA A 73 -19.04 -1.80 1.62
N LYS A 74 -19.52 -0.82 2.40
CA LYS A 74 -20.20 0.36 1.86
C LYS A 74 -19.29 1.22 0.99
N ILE A 75 -18.04 1.41 1.39
CA ILE A 75 -17.06 2.16 0.59
C ILE A 75 -16.75 1.39 -0.70
N SER A 76 -16.57 0.07 -0.64
CA SER A 76 -16.34 -0.76 -1.84
C SER A 76 -17.49 -0.61 -2.84
N LEU A 77 -18.74 -0.65 -2.37
CA LEU A 77 -19.92 -0.42 -3.22
C LEU A 77 -20.00 1.00 -3.77
N ALA A 78 -19.71 2.02 -2.94
CA ALA A 78 -19.79 3.42 -3.35
C ALA A 78 -18.72 3.82 -4.39
N LEU A 79 -17.57 3.15 -4.37
CA LEU A 79 -16.45 3.35 -5.28
C LEU A 79 -16.43 2.34 -6.44
N GLU A 80 -17.32 1.33 -6.41
CA GLU A 80 -17.35 0.21 -7.34
C GLU A 80 -15.98 -0.49 -7.45
N GLU A 81 -15.29 -0.63 -6.31
CA GLU A 81 -13.95 -1.19 -6.25
C GLU A 81 -13.68 -1.89 -4.92
N GLU A 82 -13.04 -3.05 -4.98
CA GLU A 82 -12.87 -3.91 -3.80
C GLU A 82 -11.69 -3.46 -2.92
N ILE A 83 -11.99 -3.17 -1.64
CA ILE A 83 -11.01 -2.64 -0.69
C ILE A 83 -10.27 -3.76 0.07
N ILE A 84 -10.94 -4.86 0.42
CA ILE A 84 -10.31 -5.99 1.12
C ILE A 84 -10.42 -7.24 0.25
N PHE A 85 -9.32 -7.98 0.16
CA PHE A 85 -9.29 -9.27 -0.52
C PHE A 85 -9.11 -10.38 0.53
N THR A 86 -10.00 -11.38 0.52
CA THR A 86 -9.86 -12.58 1.36
C THR A 86 -8.87 -13.57 0.79
N GLU A 87 -8.68 -13.54 -0.54
CA GLU A 87 -7.74 -14.37 -1.27
C GLU A 87 -6.71 -13.48 -1.98
N PRO A 88 -5.43 -13.86 -2.01
CA PRO A 88 -4.40 -13.11 -2.71
C PRO A 88 -4.72 -13.02 -4.21
N LYS A 89 -4.75 -11.79 -4.75
CA LYS A 89 -5.05 -11.55 -6.17
C LYS A 89 -3.88 -11.78 -7.13
N THR A 90 -2.69 -12.12 -6.65
CA THR A 90 -1.48 -12.22 -7.49
C THR A 90 -0.87 -13.62 -7.50
N LYS A 91 -0.59 -14.11 -8.71
CA LYS A 91 0.27 -15.28 -8.97
C LYS A 91 1.68 -14.74 -9.21
N ASN A 92 2.62 -15.03 -8.31
CA ASN A 92 4.02 -14.68 -8.54
C ASN A 92 4.52 -15.46 -9.77
N ILE A 93 5.07 -14.75 -10.76
CA ILE A 93 5.74 -15.36 -11.92
C ILE A 93 7.24 -15.25 -11.66
N TYR A 94 7.89 -16.41 -11.56
CA TYR A 94 9.34 -16.48 -11.43
C TYR A 94 9.94 -16.70 -12.82
N PHE A 95 10.95 -15.90 -13.18
CA PHE A 95 11.77 -16.13 -14.36
C PHE A 95 13.16 -16.59 -13.93
N THR A 96 13.64 -17.69 -14.51
CA THR A 96 15.03 -18.12 -14.35
C THR A 96 15.84 -17.55 -15.52
N VAL A 97 16.77 -16.65 -15.24
CA VAL A 97 17.69 -16.11 -16.23
C VAL A 97 18.93 -16.99 -16.28
N TYR A 98 19.15 -17.64 -17.42
CA TYR A 98 20.40 -18.36 -17.69
C TYR A 98 21.37 -17.40 -18.37
N LYS A 99 22.51 -17.14 -17.74
CA LYS A 99 23.64 -16.49 -18.40
C LYS A 99 24.29 -17.53 -19.31
N ASN A 100 24.02 -17.45 -20.61
CA ASN A 100 24.74 -18.29 -21.56
C ASN A 100 26.20 -17.82 -21.64
N GLU A 101 27.14 -18.74 -21.84
CA GLU A 101 28.51 -18.34 -22.19
C GLU A 101 28.43 -17.53 -23.50
N ASN A 102 29.20 -16.45 -23.62
CA ASN A 102 29.13 -15.56 -24.78
C ASN A 102 29.45 -16.36 -26.05
N VAL A 103 28.41 -16.81 -26.76
CA VAL A 103 28.56 -17.34 -28.11
C VAL A 103 28.74 -16.12 -29.00
N ASN A 104 29.93 -15.97 -29.56
CA ASN A 104 30.24 -14.90 -30.51
C ASN A 104 29.59 -15.26 -31.86
N ASP A 105 28.26 -15.22 -31.93
CA ASP A 105 27.49 -15.50 -33.16
C ASP A 105 27.21 -14.23 -33.99
N GLY A 106 27.73 -13.08 -33.55
CA GLY A 106 27.52 -11.79 -34.21
C GLY A 106 26.20 -11.11 -33.87
N THR A 107 25.42 -11.64 -32.93
CA THR A 107 24.19 -10.98 -32.44
C THR A 107 24.55 -9.81 -31.54
N GLU A 108 24.24 -8.59 -31.96
CA GLU A 108 24.29 -7.41 -31.11
C GLU A 108 23.10 -7.40 -30.15
N TYR A 109 23.38 -7.38 -28.85
CA TYR A 109 22.35 -7.26 -27.82
C TYR A 109 22.22 -5.80 -27.38
N GLU A 110 21.00 -5.27 -27.43
CA GLU A 110 20.69 -3.99 -26.81
C GLU A 110 20.52 -4.17 -25.30
N THR A 111 21.13 -3.28 -24.53
CA THR A 111 20.97 -3.27 -23.07
C THR A 111 19.53 -2.93 -22.69
N SER A 112 18.87 -3.81 -21.94
CA SER A 112 17.55 -3.52 -21.39
C SER A 112 17.62 -2.42 -20.32
N GLU A 113 17.01 -1.26 -20.61
CA GLU A 113 16.89 -0.13 -19.68
C GLU A 113 16.18 -0.53 -18.36
N ILE A 114 15.25 -1.48 -18.44
CA ILE A 114 14.49 -1.99 -17.30
C ILE A 114 15.40 -2.75 -16.32
N LEU A 115 16.32 -3.57 -16.83
CA LEU A 115 17.30 -4.28 -15.99
C LEU A 115 18.35 -3.33 -15.41
N ALA A 116 18.86 -2.39 -16.20
CA ALA A 116 19.85 -1.42 -15.76
C ALA A 116 19.35 -0.56 -14.58
N SER A 117 18.10 -0.09 -14.65
CA SER A 117 17.50 0.72 -13.59
C SER A 117 17.24 -0.03 -12.28
N SER A 118 16.93 -1.34 -12.35
CA SER A 118 16.69 -2.16 -11.16
C SER A 118 17.97 -2.51 -10.37
N ILE A 119 19.09 -2.72 -11.07
CA ILE A 119 20.39 -3.03 -10.44
C ILE A 119 21.00 -1.83 -9.71
N ASP A 120 20.78 -0.62 -10.21
CA ASP A 120 21.25 0.60 -9.54
C ASP A 120 20.43 0.96 -8.29
N LEU A 121 19.20 0.48 -8.17
CA LEU A 121 18.39 0.66 -6.97
C LEU A 121 18.97 -0.13 -5.78
N ASP A 122 19.45 -1.36 -6.01
CA ASP A 122 20.02 -2.21 -4.97
C ASP A 122 21.40 -1.72 -4.48
N ARG A 123 22.16 -1.01 -5.32
CA ARG A 123 23.44 -0.40 -4.90
C ARG A 123 23.29 0.86 -4.05
N LYS A 124 22.15 1.54 -4.10
CA LYS A 124 21.91 2.79 -3.35
C LYS A 124 21.40 2.56 -1.91
N ILE A 125 21.15 1.31 -1.54
CA ILE A 125 20.62 0.92 -0.23
C ILE A 125 21.72 0.34 0.68
N SER A 126 23.00 0.45 0.31
CA SER A 126 24.13 0.02 1.14
C SER A 126 24.98 1.15 1.67
#